data_AF-A0A2N6THL9-F1
#
_entry.id   AF-A0A2N6THL9-F1
#
_cell.length_a   1.000
_cell.length_b   1.000
_cell.length_c   1.000
_cell.angle_alpha   90.00
_cell.angle_beta   90.00
_cell.angle_gamma   90.00
#
_symmetry.space_group_name_H-M   'P 1'
#
loop_
_entity.id
_entity.type
_entity.pdbx_description
1 polymer ?
#
loop_
_entity_poly.entity_id
_entity_poly.type
_entity_poly.pdbx_seq_one_letter_code
_entity_poly.pdbx_strand_id
1 'polypeptide(L)'
;MAKYTLRDGESRRIGSDGILRVEAFEMGTGGASMELAILGEGVDAVRVHDLSLMVHSLPERATIVVRPKGNGTFGLRSEVRLTVSNAGDSVTFPRVLIDAAEDSAERLAEVTPESGSYRLEAFGTTEGAGITDSAREVRSKMRRAELDVAGLDAVTVVVDGSASMQVNVTPKIVEAAAKYIDALSDAFRHFRATDGQDSIETHKVDELTRFIAGVIDNGAERVGQRPWRGPTVASTASLAIYVTDSPVASMLETQVPTVVLITSAIGRQELELAHINGTPAHVAYAVIDGDVVKQLDTGANTELSELTDRVTAMLKERN
;
A
#
# COMPACT_ATOMS: atom_id res chain seq x y z
N MET A 1 -29.29 -10.75 26.49
CA MET A 1 -28.47 -10.47 25.30
C MET A 1 -27.03 -10.22 25.73
N ALA A 2 -26.12 -11.14 25.43
CA ALA A 2 -24.69 -11.00 25.70
C ALA A 2 -24.03 -10.11 24.62
N LYS A 3 -23.00 -9.35 25.00
CA LYS A 3 -22.27 -8.46 24.09
C LYS A 3 -20.81 -8.84 24.05
N TYR A 4 -20.27 -8.95 22.85
CA TYR A 4 -18.87 -9.28 22.60
C TYR A 4 -18.25 -8.26 21.67
N THR A 5 -16.96 -8.00 21.83
CA THR A 5 -16.17 -7.17 20.93
C THR A 5 -14.97 -7.98 20.49
N LEU A 6 -14.77 -8.11 19.18
CA LEU A 6 -13.62 -8.79 18.60
C LEU A 6 -12.52 -7.81 18.20
N ARG A 7 -11.27 -8.26 18.25
CA ARG A 7 -10.11 -7.65 17.59
C ARG A 7 -9.86 -8.32 16.24
N ASP A 8 -8.94 -7.78 15.45
CA ASP A 8 -8.51 -8.41 14.20
C ASP A 8 -8.01 -9.84 14.45
N GLY A 9 -8.40 -10.78 13.58
CA GLY A 9 -8.09 -12.21 13.66
C GLY A 9 -8.74 -12.96 14.82
N GLU A 10 -9.50 -12.28 15.69
CA GLU A 10 -10.24 -12.96 16.76
C GLU A 10 -11.51 -13.62 16.21
N SER A 11 -11.93 -14.69 16.88
CA SER A 11 -13.18 -15.36 16.58
C SER A 11 -14.07 -15.54 17.80
N ARG A 12 -15.38 -15.56 17.57
CA ARG A 12 -16.40 -15.76 18.60
C ARG A 12 -17.47 -16.73 18.12
N ARG A 13 -17.84 -17.67 19.00
CA ARG A 13 -19.03 -18.50 18.82
C ARG A 13 -20.25 -17.82 19.44
N ILE A 14 -21.35 -17.80 18.71
CA ILE A 14 -22.68 -17.37 19.16
C ILE A 14 -23.72 -18.45 18.88
N GLY A 15 -24.84 -18.42 19.58
CA GLY A 15 -25.94 -19.36 19.34
C GLY A 15 -26.50 -19.27 17.91
N SER A 16 -27.19 -20.32 17.47
CA SER A 16 -27.90 -20.33 16.17
C SER A 16 -29.38 -19.94 16.27
N ASP A 17 -29.84 -19.52 17.46
CA ASP A 17 -31.24 -19.21 17.72
C ASP A 17 -31.67 -17.90 17.01
N GLY A 18 -32.66 -18.04 16.12
CA GLY A 18 -33.29 -16.92 15.42
C GLY A 18 -32.54 -16.47 14.17
N ILE A 19 -32.95 -15.31 13.64
CA ILE A 19 -32.38 -14.70 12.44
C ILE A 19 -31.11 -13.94 12.81
N LEU A 20 -30.06 -14.08 12.01
CA LEU A 20 -28.86 -13.25 12.15
C LEU A 20 -29.14 -11.87 11.52
N ARG A 21 -29.03 -10.82 12.33
CA ARG A 21 -29.04 -9.43 11.87
C ARG A 21 -27.60 -8.95 11.71
N VAL A 22 -27.27 -8.53 10.50
CA VAL A 22 -25.94 -8.07 10.10
C VAL A 22 -26.03 -6.59 9.74
N GLU A 23 -25.29 -5.74 10.46
CA GLU A 23 -25.35 -4.28 10.31
C GLU A 23 -23.95 -3.70 10.20
N ALA A 24 -23.72 -2.91 9.16
CA ALA A 24 -22.53 -2.10 9.01
C ALA A 24 -22.84 -0.64 9.34
N PHE A 25 -21.92 0.00 10.07
CA PHE A 25 -22.01 1.41 10.41
C PHE A 25 -20.82 2.14 9.80
N GLU A 26 -21.12 3.07 8.89
CA GLU A 26 -20.10 4.00 8.40
C GLU A 26 -19.74 4.98 9.52
N MET A 27 -18.44 5.23 9.69
CA MET A 27 -17.87 6.20 10.59
C MET A 27 -16.93 7.10 9.79
N GLY A 28 -17.13 8.42 9.88
CA GLY A 28 -16.34 9.41 9.14
C GLY A 28 -17.21 10.39 8.34
N THR A 29 -16.56 11.35 7.68
CA THR A 29 -17.20 12.41 6.87
C THR A 29 -17.36 12.03 5.39
N GLY A 30 -17.00 10.80 5.02
CA GLY A 30 -16.85 10.34 3.63
C GLY A 30 -18.15 10.14 2.85
N GLY A 31 -19.29 9.99 3.52
CA GLY A 31 -20.61 9.88 2.90
C GLY A 31 -20.63 8.88 1.75
N ALA A 32 -20.27 7.63 2.01
CA ALA A 32 -20.07 6.66 0.93
C ALA A 32 -21.37 5.99 0.48
N SER A 33 -21.50 5.89 -0.84
CA SER A 33 -22.48 5.07 -1.54
C SER A 33 -22.02 3.61 -1.48
N MET A 34 -22.24 2.93 -0.35
CA MET A 34 -21.82 1.53 -0.12
C MET A 34 -22.99 0.62 0.23
N GLU A 35 -22.86 -0.67 -0.07
CA GLU A 35 -23.81 -1.71 0.31
C GLU A 35 -23.12 -2.93 0.94
N LEU A 36 -23.73 -3.43 2.00
CA LEU A 36 -23.38 -4.67 2.67
C LEU A 36 -23.84 -5.86 1.84
N ALA A 37 -23.01 -6.88 1.72
CA ALA A 37 -23.35 -8.16 1.10
C ALA A 37 -22.83 -9.31 1.97
N ILE A 38 -23.48 -10.46 1.83
CA ILE A 38 -23.00 -11.71 2.39
C ILE A 38 -22.83 -12.70 1.23
N LEU A 39 -21.61 -13.22 1.07
CA LEU A 39 -21.19 -14.04 -0.05
C LEU A 39 -20.94 -15.46 0.44
N GLY A 40 -21.77 -16.40 0.03
CA GLY A 40 -21.62 -17.82 0.36
C GLY A 40 -22.64 -18.64 -0.41
N GLU A 41 -22.34 -19.92 -0.65
CA GLU A 41 -23.25 -20.82 -1.35
C GLU A 41 -24.49 -21.09 -0.49
N GLY A 42 -25.67 -21.00 -1.12
CA GLY A 42 -26.95 -21.28 -0.44
C GLY A 42 -27.35 -20.30 0.67
N VAL A 43 -26.68 -19.15 0.80
CA VAL A 43 -27.06 -18.11 1.77
C VAL A 43 -28.43 -17.53 1.41
N ASP A 44 -29.37 -17.59 2.36
CA ASP A 44 -30.67 -16.94 2.27
C ASP A 44 -30.68 -15.70 3.16
N ALA A 45 -30.58 -14.53 2.53
CA ALA A 45 -30.55 -13.25 3.22
C ALA A 45 -31.45 -12.22 2.51
N VAL A 46 -32.21 -11.48 3.32
CA VAL A 46 -33.05 -10.38 2.87
C VAL A 46 -32.37 -9.07 3.22
N ARG A 47 -32.25 -8.19 2.22
CA ARG A 47 -31.77 -6.82 2.42
C ARG A 47 -32.86 -5.98 3.07
N VAL A 48 -32.54 -5.35 4.20
CA VAL A 48 -33.42 -4.40 4.89
C VAL A 48 -33.08 -2.96 4.45
N HIS A 49 -31.79 -2.65 4.35
CA HIS A 49 -31.24 -1.41 3.80
C HIS A 49 -29.83 -1.67 3.23
N ASP A 50 -29.17 -0.67 2.66
CA ASP A 50 -27.88 -0.78 1.98
C ASP A 50 -26.84 -1.36 2.94
N LEU A 51 -26.85 -0.96 4.21
CA LEU A 51 -25.93 -1.45 5.24
C LEU A 51 -26.55 -2.43 6.26
N SER A 52 -27.69 -3.05 5.93
CA SER A 52 -28.38 -3.97 6.85
C SER A 52 -29.00 -5.17 6.15
N LEU A 53 -28.65 -6.37 6.62
CA LEU A 53 -29.15 -7.65 6.13
C LEU A 53 -29.76 -8.46 7.27
N MET A 54 -30.81 -9.23 6.95
CA MET A 54 -31.36 -10.30 7.78
C MET A 54 -31.05 -11.64 7.10
N VAL A 55 -30.26 -12.48 7.75
CA VAL A 55 -29.85 -13.79 7.22
C VAL A 55 -30.71 -14.87 7.87
N HIS A 56 -31.54 -15.52 7.06
CA HIS A 56 -32.47 -16.58 7.46
C HIS A 56 -31.82 -17.96 7.47
N SER A 57 -30.91 -18.20 6.52
CA SER A 57 -30.19 -19.47 6.41
C SER A 57 -28.76 -19.25 5.90
N LEU A 58 -27.82 -20.00 6.48
CA LEU A 58 -26.41 -19.99 6.14
C LEU A 58 -25.90 -21.44 6.22
N PRO A 59 -26.08 -22.24 5.14
CA PRO A 59 -25.79 -23.67 5.17
C PRO A 59 -24.29 -23.95 5.10
N GLU A 60 -23.53 -23.07 4.45
CA GLU A 60 -22.09 -23.14 4.32
C GLU A 60 -21.42 -21.86 4.82
N ARG A 61 -20.08 -21.87 4.80
CA ARG A 61 -19.28 -20.69 5.12
C ARG A 61 -19.66 -19.53 4.21
N ALA A 62 -19.81 -18.34 4.80
CA ALA A 62 -20.04 -17.11 4.07
C ALA A 62 -19.12 -16.00 4.54
N THR A 63 -18.78 -15.08 3.63
CA THR A 63 -18.01 -13.87 3.91
C THR A 63 -18.94 -12.66 3.93
N ILE A 64 -18.87 -11.86 4.99
CA ILE A 64 -19.56 -10.57 5.06
C ILE A 64 -18.63 -9.52 4.48
N VAL A 65 -19.12 -8.78 3.49
CA VAL A 65 -18.38 -7.76 2.77
C VAL A 65 -19.17 -6.48 2.62
N VAL A 66 -18.47 -5.39 2.37
CA VAL A 66 -19.05 -4.12 1.90
C VAL A 66 -18.48 -3.82 0.53
N ARG A 67 -19.32 -3.33 -0.37
CA ARG A 67 -18.93 -2.98 -1.74
C ARG A 67 -19.51 -1.62 -2.11
N PRO A 68 -18.95 -0.90 -3.08
CA PRO A 68 -19.60 0.29 -3.58
C PRO A 68 -20.99 -0.06 -4.13
N LYS A 69 -21.94 0.85 -3.94
CA LYS A 69 -23.31 0.69 -4.43
C LYS A 69 -23.34 0.95 -5.92
N GLY A 70 -23.81 -0.03 -6.68
CA GLY A 70 -23.66 -0.04 -8.14
C GLY A 70 -22.20 -0.20 -8.57
N ASN A 71 -21.88 0.16 -9.82
CA ASN A 71 -20.49 0.20 -10.31
C ASN A 71 -19.79 1.52 -9.89
N GLY A 72 -20.04 2.00 -8.66
CA GLY A 72 -19.46 3.22 -8.12
C GLY A 72 -18.13 2.96 -7.42
N THR A 73 -17.57 4.00 -6.81
CA THR A 73 -16.36 3.92 -5.97
C THR A 73 -16.69 4.31 -4.53
N PHE A 74 -15.89 3.83 -3.56
CA PHE A 74 -16.01 4.31 -2.18
C PHE A 74 -15.63 5.81 -2.06
N GLY A 75 -16.05 6.45 -0.96
CA GLY A 75 -15.68 7.84 -0.67
C GLY A 75 -14.21 7.96 -0.27
N LEU A 76 -13.66 9.19 -0.31
CA LEU A 76 -12.24 9.52 -0.08
C LEU A 76 -11.62 9.00 1.23
N ARG A 77 -12.46 8.56 2.19
CA ARG A 77 -12.09 7.88 3.44
C ARG A 77 -13.37 7.48 4.17
N SER A 78 -13.66 6.18 4.27
CA SER A 78 -14.77 5.67 5.08
C SER A 78 -14.26 4.61 6.05
N GLU A 79 -14.60 4.70 7.33
CA GLU A 79 -14.43 3.57 8.26
C GLU A 79 -15.76 2.82 8.32
N VAL A 80 -15.73 1.50 8.34
CA VAL A 80 -16.91 0.69 8.63
C VAL A 80 -16.67 -0.15 9.87
N ARG A 81 -17.71 -0.23 10.69
CA ARG A 81 -17.77 -1.17 11.81
C ARG A 81 -18.94 -2.12 11.60
N LEU A 82 -18.65 -3.41 11.65
CA LEU A 82 -19.66 -4.45 11.55
C LEU A 82 -20.21 -4.81 12.94
N THR A 83 -21.50 -5.08 13.00
CA THR A 83 -22.17 -5.76 14.12
C THR A 83 -22.98 -6.93 13.59
N VAL A 84 -22.84 -8.10 14.22
CA VAL A 84 -23.67 -9.29 13.96
C VAL A 84 -24.41 -9.64 15.24
N SER A 85 -25.72 -9.85 15.16
CA SER A 85 -26.55 -10.15 16.33
C SER A 85 -27.65 -11.17 16.04
N ASN A 86 -28.09 -11.87 17.07
CA ASN A 86 -29.28 -12.73 17.07
C ASN A 86 -30.11 -12.44 18.33
N ALA A 87 -31.05 -13.32 18.69
CA ALA A 87 -31.90 -13.13 19.88
C ALA A 87 -31.13 -13.13 21.21
N GLY A 88 -29.99 -13.82 21.29
CA GLY A 88 -29.22 -14.06 22.51
C GLY A 88 -27.92 -13.27 22.62
N ASP A 89 -27.29 -12.93 21.49
CA ASP A 89 -25.91 -12.48 21.36
C ASP A 89 -25.78 -11.29 20.39
N SER A 90 -24.81 -10.43 20.66
CA SER A 90 -24.39 -9.34 19.77
C SER A 90 -22.87 -9.25 19.77
N VAL A 91 -22.27 -9.28 18.58
CA VAL A 91 -20.82 -9.24 18.36
C VAL A 91 -20.49 -8.00 17.56
N THR A 92 -19.67 -7.13 18.15
CA THR A 92 -19.09 -5.96 17.49
C THR A 92 -17.71 -6.31 16.97
N PHE A 93 -17.46 -6.02 15.70
CA PHE A 93 -16.19 -6.31 15.02
C PHE A 93 -15.24 -5.11 15.12
N PRO A 94 -13.93 -5.33 14.85
CA PRO A 94 -13.00 -4.23 14.69
C PRO A 94 -13.43 -3.28 13.56
N ARG A 95 -12.81 -2.11 13.53
CA ARG A 95 -13.01 -1.17 12.42
C ARG A 95 -12.25 -1.66 11.20
N VAL A 96 -12.85 -1.47 10.04
CA VAL A 96 -12.25 -1.71 8.73
C VAL A 96 -12.21 -0.38 8.00
N LEU A 97 -11.03 0.04 7.59
CA LEU A 97 -10.84 1.20 6.74
C LEU A 97 -11.18 0.83 5.30
N ILE A 98 -12.08 1.60 4.70
CA ILE A 98 -12.51 1.48 3.32
C ILE A 98 -12.05 2.74 2.59
N ASP A 99 -11.27 2.55 1.54
CA ASP A 99 -10.82 3.65 0.70
C ASP A 99 -11.47 3.59 -0.69
N ALA A 100 -11.61 4.76 -1.32
CA ALA A 100 -12.08 5.00 -2.69
C ALA A 100 -11.35 4.20 -3.77
N ALA A 101 -10.25 3.53 -3.41
CA ALA A 101 -9.38 2.76 -4.27
C ALA A 101 -9.89 1.34 -4.57
N GLU A 102 -11.02 0.91 -4.01
CA GLU A 102 -11.56 -0.43 -4.27
C GLU A 102 -12.84 -0.41 -5.12
N ASP A 103 -12.74 -0.96 -6.34
CA ASP A 103 -13.89 -1.52 -7.06
C ASP A 103 -14.22 -2.94 -6.54
N SER A 104 -13.46 -3.42 -5.54
CA SER A 104 -13.58 -4.71 -4.89
C SER A 104 -14.44 -4.63 -3.63
N ALA A 105 -15.07 -5.75 -3.31
CA ALA A 105 -15.78 -5.89 -2.05
C ALA A 105 -14.77 -6.08 -0.91
N GLU A 106 -14.84 -5.23 0.10
CA GLU A 106 -13.95 -5.28 1.25
C GLU A 106 -14.49 -6.23 2.32
N ARG A 107 -13.62 -7.09 2.86
CA ARG A 107 -14.01 -8.18 3.77
C ARG A 107 -14.07 -7.69 5.21
N LEU A 108 -15.20 -7.91 5.88
CA LEU A 108 -15.42 -7.50 7.27
C LEU A 108 -15.38 -8.68 8.24
N ALA A 109 -15.93 -9.82 7.83
CA ALA A 109 -15.96 -11.01 8.66
C ALA A 109 -16.16 -12.28 7.84
N GLU A 110 -15.85 -13.43 8.44
CA GLU A 110 -16.28 -14.74 7.99
C GLU A 110 -17.26 -15.36 8.99
N VAL A 111 -18.30 -16.00 8.48
CA VAL A 111 -19.30 -16.72 9.25
C VAL A 111 -19.24 -18.18 8.83
N THR A 112 -18.91 -19.05 9.77
CA THR A 112 -18.94 -20.50 9.57
C THR A 112 -20.06 -21.10 10.41
N PRO A 113 -21.03 -21.81 9.81
CA PRO A 113 -22.03 -22.55 10.57
C PRO A 113 -21.36 -23.75 11.25
N GLU A 114 -21.59 -23.92 12.54
CA GLU A 114 -21.17 -25.07 13.33
C GLU A 114 -22.42 -25.71 13.96
N SER A 115 -22.35 -26.96 14.42
CA SER A 115 -23.51 -27.66 14.97
C SER A 115 -24.13 -26.89 16.14
N GLY A 116 -25.28 -26.23 15.89
CA GLY A 116 -26.00 -25.41 16.87
C GLY A 116 -25.44 -24.01 17.14
N SER A 117 -24.43 -23.55 16.39
CA SER A 117 -23.81 -22.24 16.61
C SER A 117 -23.26 -21.61 15.33
N TYR A 118 -22.92 -20.33 15.37
CA TYR A 118 -22.15 -19.67 14.32
C TYR A 118 -20.80 -19.26 14.88
N ARG A 119 -19.72 -19.63 14.18
CA ARG A 119 -18.38 -19.08 14.44
C ARG A 119 -18.19 -17.85 13.55
N LEU A 120 -17.98 -16.72 14.21
CA LEU A 120 -17.72 -15.43 13.60
C LEU A 120 -16.23 -15.14 13.72
N GLU A 121 -15.55 -14.90 12.61
CA GLU A 121 -14.14 -14.54 12.54
C GLU A 121 -14.02 -13.11 12.02
N ALA A 122 -13.27 -12.28 12.75
CA ALA A 122 -13.12 -10.87 12.46
C ALA A 122 -11.96 -10.62 11.50
N PHE A 123 -12.24 -9.84 10.45
CA PHE A 123 -11.20 -9.15 9.69
C PHE A 123 -11.21 -7.69 10.14
N GLY A 124 -10.12 -7.26 10.76
CA GLY A 124 -9.86 -5.87 11.06
C GLY A 124 -8.75 -5.35 10.19
N THR A 125 -8.78 -4.05 9.89
CA THR A 125 -7.58 -3.36 9.40
C THR A 125 -6.78 -2.91 10.61
N THR A 126 -6.05 -3.81 11.28
CA THR A 126 -4.81 -3.37 11.91
C THR A 126 -3.83 -3.19 10.77
N GLU A 127 -3.69 -1.96 10.25
CA GLU A 127 -2.82 -1.63 9.11
C GLU A 127 -2.96 -2.65 7.99
N GLY A 128 -4.03 -2.57 7.20
CA GLY A 128 -4.47 -3.64 6.29
C GLY A 128 -3.34 -4.41 5.59
N ALA A 129 -3.49 -5.73 5.59
CA ALA A 129 -2.66 -6.73 4.92
C ALA A 129 -1.64 -6.15 3.91
N GLY A 130 -0.43 -5.87 4.40
CA GLY A 130 0.78 -5.71 3.59
C GLY A 130 0.97 -4.40 2.82
N ILE A 131 0.07 -3.42 2.92
CA ILE A 131 0.21 -2.13 2.22
C ILE A 131 0.24 -1.01 3.27
N THR A 132 1.33 -0.25 3.31
CA THR A 132 1.49 0.88 4.24
C THR A 132 0.49 2.00 3.93
N ASP A 133 0.08 2.81 4.92
CA ASP A 133 -0.82 3.97 4.69
C ASP A 133 -0.26 4.93 3.62
N SER A 134 1.06 5.05 3.59
CA SER A 134 1.86 5.74 2.60
C SER A 134 1.62 5.16 1.19
N ALA A 135 1.75 3.85 1.01
CA ALA A 135 1.50 3.17 -0.27
C ALA A 135 0.06 3.31 -0.77
N ARG A 136 -0.91 3.32 0.14
CA ARG A 136 -2.33 3.53 -0.19
C ARG A 136 -2.59 4.92 -0.78
N GLU A 137 -2.03 5.96 -0.16
CA GLU A 137 -2.20 7.35 -0.63
C GLU A 137 -1.62 7.53 -2.04
N VAL A 138 -0.44 6.93 -2.28
CA VAL A 138 0.24 7.00 -3.57
C VAL A 138 -0.59 6.34 -4.68
N ARG A 139 -1.09 5.13 -4.43
CA ARG A 139 -1.92 4.38 -5.37
C ARG A 139 -3.22 5.09 -5.70
N SER A 140 -3.90 5.66 -4.68
CA SER A 140 -5.13 6.45 -4.86
C SER A 140 -4.89 7.66 -5.77
N LYS A 141 -3.73 8.32 -5.67
CA LYS A 141 -3.36 9.46 -6.53
C LYS A 141 -3.05 9.04 -7.97
N MET A 142 -2.20 8.03 -8.16
CA MET A 142 -1.83 7.53 -9.49
C MET A 142 -3.06 7.07 -10.30
N ARG A 143 -4.05 6.46 -9.62
CA ARG A 143 -5.30 6.01 -10.25
C ARG A 143 -6.26 7.15 -10.58
N ARG A 144 -6.45 8.13 -9.68
CA ARG A 144 -7.28 9.33 -9.93
C ARG A 144 -6.77 10.17 -11.09
N ALA A 145 -5.49 10.02 -11.40
CA ALA A 145 -4.88 10.64 -12.55
C ALA A 145 -5.28 10.00 -13.90
N GLU A 146 -6.12 8.96 -13.92
CA GLU A 146 -6.50 8.24 -15.15
C GLU A 146 -5.29 7.74 -15.94
N LEU A 147 -4.18 7.40 -15.24
CA LEU A 147 -3.09 6.67 -15.86
C LEU A 147 -3.66 5.34 -16.32
N ASP A 148 -3.75 5.14 -17.64
CA ASP A 148 -4.25 3.90 -18.20
C ASP A 148 -3.36 2.76 -17.70
N VAL A 149 -3.89 1.93 -16.80
CA VAL A 149 -3.13 0.89 -16.06
C VAL A 149 -2.51 -0.12 -17.04
N ALA A 150 -2.97 -0.13 -18.29
CA ALA A 150 -2.35 -0.85 -19.40
C ALA A 150 -0.90 -0.41 -19.72
N GLY A 151 -0.49 0.83 -19.39
CA GLY A 151 0.86 1.37 -19.64
C GLY A 151 1.86 1.28 -18.48
N LEU A 152 1.41 0.86 -17.29
CA LEU A 152 2.25 0.70 -16.09
C LEU A 152 2.70 -0.76 -15.94
N ASP A 153 3.71 -1.16 -16.71
CA ASP A 153 4.15 -2.55 -16.83
C ASP A 153 5.14 -2.94 -15.72
N ALA A 154 6.33 -2.33 -15.71
CA ALA A 154 7.40 -2.68 -14.79
C ALA A 154 8.04 -1.48 -14.07
N VAL A 155 8.28 -1.63 -12.77
CA VAL A 155 9.17 -0.77 -11.97
C VAL A 155 10.50 -1.47 -11.78
N THR A 156 11.59 -0.72 -12.00
CA THR A 156 12.94 -1.17 -11.66
C THR A 156 13.57 -0.23 -10.66
N VAL A 157 13.92 -0.77 -9.48
CA VAL A 157 14.68 -0.09 -8.45
C VAL A 157 16.15 -0.46 -8.60
N VAL A 158 17.02 0.54 -8.58
CA VAL A 158 18.47 0.37 -8.66
C VAL A 158 19.10 0.97 -7.39
N VAL A 159 19.73 0.13 -6.59
CA VAL A 159 20.32 0.51 -5.30
C VAL A 159 21.82 0.72 -5.47
N ASP A 160 22.28 1.95 -5.22
CA ASP A 160 23.69 2.28 -5.19
C ASP A 160 24.41 1.54 -4.04
N GLY A 161 25.40 0.74 -4.41
CA GLY A 161 26.28 0.02 -3.49
C GLY A 161 27.64 0.70 -3.31
N SER A 162 27.72 2.02 -3.46
CA SER A 162 28.94 2.79 -3.25
C SER A 162 29.38 2.79 -1.77
N ALA A 163 30.67 2.93 -1.52
CA ALA A 163 31.19 2.96 -0.15
C ALA A 163 30.73 4.21 0.63
N SER A 164 30.34 5.30 -0.05
CA SER A 164 29.81 6.51 0.59
C SER A 164 28.46 6.24 1.25
N MET A 165 27.62 5.38 0.64
CA MET A 165 26.33 4.97 1.21
C MET A 165 26.49 4.40 2.63
N GLN A 166 27.53 3.62 2.89
CA GLN A 166 27.75 3.03 4.22
C GLN A 166 27.99 4.09 5.31
N VAL A 167 28.56 5.23 4.93
CA VAL A 167 28.87 6.33 5.87
C VAL A 167 27.68 7.26 6.05
N ASN A 168 26.93 7.51 4.97
CA ASN A 168 25.91 8.55 4.91
C ASN A 168 24.49 8.05 5.19
N VAL A 169 24.24 6.74 5.08
CA VAL A 169 22.91 6.15 5.22
C VAL A 169 22.77 5.46 6.57
N THR A 170 21.67 5.73 7.27
CA THR A 170 21.32 5.06 8.52
C THR A 170 20.25 3.99 8.31
N PRO A 171 20.12 2.97 9.20
CA PRO A 171 19.08 1.95 9.07
C PRO A 171 17.66 2.51 8.96
N LYS A 172 17.35 3.60 9.66
CA LYS A 172 16.05 4.27 9.57
C LYS A 172 15.82 4.93 8.20
N ILE A 173 16.87 5.47 7.58
CA ILE A 173 16.80 6.01 6.21
C ILE A 173 16.58 4.88 5.20
N VAL A 174 17.21 3.71 5.40
CA VAL A 174 16.97 2.51 4.57
C VAL A 174 15.50 2.08 4.65
N GLU A 175 14.96 1.99 5.86
CA GLU A 175 13.55 1.63 6.06
C GLU A 175 12.60 2.65 5.40
N ALA A 176 12.89 3.95 5.54
CA ALA A 176 12.12 5.00 4.90
C ALA A 176 12.17 4.92 3.36
N ALA A 177 13.36 4.66 2.79
CA ALA A 177 13.51 4.45 1.35
C ALA A 177 12.71 3.23 0.86
N ALA A 178 12.72 2.13 1.63
CA ALA A 178 11.92 0.95 1.33
C ALA A 178 10.40 1.25 1.32
N LYS A 179 9.91 2.06 2.27
CA LYS A 179 8.50 2.51 2.30
C LYS A 179 8.14 3.37 1.08
N TYR A 180 9.04 4.24 0.64
CA TYR A 180 8.83 5.04 -0.58
C TYR A 180 8.78 4.16 -1.83
N ILE A 181 9.68 3.19 -1.93
CA ILE A 181 9.71 2.25 -3.05
C ILE A 181 8.43 1.40 -3.09
N ASP A 182 8.05 0.81 -1.96
CA ASP A 182 6.81 0.04 -1.82
C ASP A 182 5.61 0.85 -2.31
N ALA A 183 5.49 2.09 -1.82
CA ALA A 183 4.43 2.98 -2.18
C ALA A 183 4.36 3.33 -3.68
N LEU A 184 5.50 3.65 -4.29
CA LEU A 184 5.56 3.97 -5.72
C LEU A 184 5.37 2.74 -6.62
N SER A 185 5.65 1.54 -6.10
CA SER A 185 5.67 0.31 -6.90
C SER A 185 4.35 -0.45 -6.91
N ASP A 186 3.50 -0.25 -5.90
CA ASP A 186 2.23 -1.00 -5.72
C ASP A 186 1.26 -0.88 -6.92
N ALA A 187 1.37 0.19 -7.71
CA ALA A 187 0.54 0.41 -8.91
C ALA A 187 1.01 -0.36 -10.17
N PHE A 188 2.16 -1.04 -10.13
CA PHE A 188 2.79 -1.68 -11.28
C PHE A 188 2.67 -3.21 -11.23
N ARG A 189 2.61 -3.86 -12.39
CA ARG A 189 2.43 -5.32 -12.49
C ARG A 189 3.69 -6.10 -12.14
N HIS A 190 4.83 -5.55 -12.52
CA HIS A 190 6.14 -6.19 -12.36
C HIS A 190 7.05 -5.28 -11.55
N PHE A 191 7.77 -5.89 -10.60
CA PHE A 191 8.72 -5.19 -9.75
C PHE A 191 10.06 -5.93 -9.76
N ARG A 192 11.15 -5.15 -9.79
CA ARG A 192 12.50 -5.65 -9.56
C ARG A 192 13.33 -4.61 -8.82
N ALA A 193 14.02 -5.02 -7.75
CA ALA A 193 15.11 -4.24 -7.16
C ALA A 193 16.45 -4.93 -7.41
N THR A 194 17.49 -4.17 -7.77
CA THR A 194 18.81 -4.71 -8.10
C THR A 194 19.93 -3.74 -7.74
N ASP A 195 21.13 -4.26 -7.48
CA ASP A 195 22.38 -3.50 -7.42
C ASP A 195 23.27 -3.73 -8.66
N GLY A 196 22.72 -4.41 -9.68
CA GLY A 196 23.43 -4.85 -10.88
C GLY A 196 24.10 -6.23 -10.78
N GLN A 197 24.21 -6.83 -9.58
CA GLN A 197 24.72 -8.19 -9.38
C GLN A 197 23.62 -9.12 -8.88
N ASP A 198 22.93 -8.71 -7.82
CA ASP A 198 21.81 -9.41 -7.22
C ASP A 198 20.50 -8.69 -7.50
N SER A 199 19.39 -9.42 -7.37
CA SER A 199 18.06 -8.81 -7.46
C SER A 199 17.01 -9.57 -6.68
N ILE A 200 15.97 -8.82 -6.31
CA ILE A 200 14.73 -9.35 -5.73
C ILE A 200 13.53 -8.87 -6.56
N GLU A 201 12.43 -9.64 -6.53
CA GLU A 201 11.21 -9.38 -7.31
C GLU A 201 10.01 -9.03 -6.42
N THR A 202 10.30 -8.53 -5.22
CA THR A 202 9.32 -8.23 -4.16
C THR A 202 9.56 -6.82 -3.65
N HIS A 203 8.48 -6.04 -3.52
CA HIS A 203 8.53 -4.68 -2.98
C HIS A 203 8.10 -4.62 -1.50
N LYS A 204 7.97 -5.76 -0.81
CA LYS A 204 7.64 -5.78 0.62
C LYS A 204 8.70 -5.05 1.42
N VAL A 205 8.28 -4.13 2.28
CA VAL A 205 9.16 -3.24 3.06
C VAL A 205 10.26 -4.01 3.81
N ASP A 206 9.93 -5.10 4.49
CA ASP A 206 10.93 -5.88 5.25
C ASP A 206 12.00 -6.53 4.37
N GLU A 207 11.62 -6.98 3.17
CA GLU A 207 12.52 -7.64 2.20
C GLU A 207 13.36 -6.60 1.47
N LEU A 208 12.77 -5.47 1.07
CA LEU A 208 13.48 -4.33 0.50
C LEU A 208 14.49 -3.74 1.48
N THR A 209 14.09 -3.54 2.75
CA THR A 209 14.97 -3.00 3.79
C THR A 209 16.20 -3.90 3.96
N ARG A 210 16.00 -5.22 4.03
CA ARG A 210 17.09 -6.20 4.10
C ARG A 210 17.98 -6.18 2.85
N PHE A 211 17.38 -6.09 1.66
CA PHE A 211 18.12 -6.02 0.40
C PHE A 211 18.98 -4.75 0.31
N ILE A 212 18.39 -3.57 0.53
CA ILE A 212 19.10 -2.29 0.48
C ILE A 212 20.22 -2.25 1.52
N ALA A 213 19.95 -2.66 2.77
CA ALA A 213 20.96 -2.72 3.81
C ALA A 213 22.13 -3.63 3.41
N GLY A 214 21.85 -4.83 2.89
CA GLY A 214 22.87 -5.76 2.41
C GLY A 214 23.71 -5.20 1.26
N VAL A 215 23.09 -4.49 0.32
CA VAL A 215 23.80 -3.81 -0.77
C VAL A 215 24.76 -2.74 -0.25
N ILE A 216 24.31 -1.93 0.71
CA ILE A 216 25.10 -0.86 1.35
C ILE A 216 26.26 -1.44 2.16
N ASP A 217 26.00 -2.47 2.96
CA ASP A 217 27.01 -3.14 3.80
C ASP A 217 28.13 -3.74 2.94
N ASN A 218 27.77 -4.34 1.80
CA ASN A 218 28.72 -4.90 0.84
C ASN A 218 29.47 -3.83 0.02
N GLY A 219 29.03 -2.56 0.05
CA GLY A 219 29.61 -1.48 -0.74
C GLY A 219 31.06 -1.13 -0.37
N ALA A 220 31.43 -1.30 0.89
CA ALA A 220 32.79 -1.08 1.38
C ALA A 220 33.81 -2.04 0.74
N GLU A 221 33.40 -3.28 0.48
CA GLU A 221 34.24 -4.32 -0.12
C GLU A 221 34.42 -4.12 -1.64
N ARG A 222 33.63 -3.23 -2.24
CA ARG A 222 33.60 -2.97 -3.69
C ARG A 222 34.47 -1.80 -4.15
N VAL A 223 35.16 -1.10 -3.24
CA VAL A 223 36.07 0.02 -3.57
C VAL A 223 37.17 -0.45 -4.53
N GLY A 224 37.17 0.09 -5.75
CA GLY A 224 38.13 -0.24 -6.81
C GLY A 224 37.78 -1.44 -7.70
N GLN A 225 36.65 -2.12 -7.48
CA GLN A 225 36.30 -3.37 -8.17
C GLN A 225 35.60 -3.22 -9.53
N ARG A 226 35.12 -2.03 -9.93
CA ARG A 226 34.75 -1.61 -11.31
C ARG A 226 33.89 -0.33 -11.21
N PRO A 227 33.87 0.53 -12.24
CA PRO A 227 32.89 1.61 -12.30
C PRO A 227 31.49 1.01 -12.28
N TRP A 228 30.59 1.64 -11.50
CA TRP A 228 29.17 1.39 -11.52
C TRP A 228 28.69 1.36 -12.98
N ARG A 229 28.40 0.15 -13.48
CA ARG A 229 27.65 -0.03 -14.71
C ARG A 229 26.24 -0.28 -14.24
N GLY A 230 25.51 0.80 -13.99
CA GLY A 230 24.06 0.69 -13.90
C GLY A 230 23.63 -0.20 -15.08
N PRO A 231 22.81 -1.24 -14.85
CA PRO A 231 22.28 -2.01 -15.96
C PRO A 231 21.74 -1.00 -16.98
N THR A 232 21.81 -1.30 -18.28
CA THR A 232 21.12 -0.51 -19.28
C THR A 232 19.62 -0.58 -18.93
N VAL A 233 19.15 0.30 -18.03
CA VAL A 233 17.76 0.42 -17.61
C VAL A 233 17.07 1.14 -18.76
N ALA A 234 16.93 0.44 -19.89
CA ALA A 234 16.39 1.00 -21.11
C ALA A 234 15.76 -0.10 -21.97
N SER A 235 14.46 -0.32 -21.74
CA SER A 235 13.39 -0.30 -22.76
C SER A 235 12.08 -0.89 -22.22
N THR A 236 12.13 -1.72 -21.17
CA THR A 236 10.95 -2.44 -20.64
C THR A 236 10.37 -1.87 -19.35
N ALA A 237 11.04 -0.92 -18.69
CA ALA A 237 10.53 -0.30 -17.46
C ALA A 237 9.64 0.91 -17.75
N SER A 238 8.48 0.96 -17.09
CA SER A 238 7.59 2.12 -17.07
C SER A 238 8.09 3.20 -16.10
N LEU A 239 8.78 2.81 -15.02
CA LEU A 239 9.40 3.70 -14.04
C LEU A 239 10.74 3.12 -13.55
N ALA A 240 11.77 3.98 -13.45
CA ALA A 240 13.03 3.67 -12.79
C ALA A 240 13.14 4.41 -11.45
N ILE A 241 13.61 3.74 -10.39
CA ILE A 241 13.85 4.36 -9.08
C ILE A 241 15.31 4.12 -8.69
N TYR A 242 16.12 5.17 -8.57
CA TYR A 242 17.48 5.09 -8.06
C TYR A 242 17.50 5.40 -6.56
N VAL A 243 18.23 4.60 -5.78
CA VAL A 243 18.52 4.86 -4.36
C VAL A 243 20.01 5.16 -4.26
N THR A 244 20.40 6.36 -3.86
CA THR A 244 21.80 6.78 -3.81
C THR A 244 21.99 7.93 -2.82
N ASP A 245 23.20 8.12 -2.30
CA ASP A 245 23.56 9.29 -1.51
C ASP A 245 24.09 10.45 -2.37
N SER A 246 24.43 10.17 -3.63
CA SER A 246 25.16 11.07 -4.54
C SER A 246 24.68 10.89 -5.99
N PRO A 247 23.63 11.63 -6.42
CA PRO A 247 23.14 11.55 -7.79
C PRO A 247 24.20 11.88 -8.84
N VAL A 248 24.30 11.07 -9.90
CA VAL A 248 25.23 11.30 -11.01
C VAL A 248 24.48 11.43 -12.34
N ALA A 249 25.06 12.13 -13.31
CA ALA A 249 24.42 12.44 -14.60
C ALA A 249 23.87 11.20 -15.32
N SER A 250 24.56 10.05 -15.24
CA SER A 250 24.10 8.80 -15.86
C SER A 250 22.78 8.25 -15.30
N MET A 251 22.37 8.67 -14.10
CA MET A 251 21.06 8.34 -13.54
C MET A 251 19.93 9.22 -14.10
N LEU A 252 20.28 10.35 -14.73
CA LEU A 252 19.35 11.38 -15.20
C LEU A 252 19.13 11.31 -16.72
N GLU A 253 20.12 10.80 -17.45
CA GLU A 253 20.09 10.62 -18.91
C GLU A 253 19.29 9.38 -19.36
N THR A 254 18.34 8.94 -18.55
CA THR A 254 17.43 7.84 -18.91
C THR A 254 16.36 8.33 -19.90
N GLN A 255 15.80 7.42 -20.71
CA GLN A 255 14.68 7.71 -21.62
C GLN A 255 13.32 7.31 -20.99
N VAL A 256 13.30 7.07 -19.68
CA VAL A 256 12.12 6.61 -18.93
C VAL A 256 11.89 7.51 -17.72
N PRO A 257 10.65 7.70 -17.26
CA PRO A 257 10.34 8.40 -16.02
C PRO A 257 11.19 7.83 -14.89
N THR A 258 11.87 8.71 -14.18
CA THR A 258 12.90 8.34 -13.22
C THR A 258 12.70 9.06 -11.91
N VAL A 259 12.76 8.33 -10.81
CA VAL A 259 12.80 8.86 -9.46
C VAL A 259 14.19 8.65 -8.90
N VAL A 260 14.77 9.69 -8.30
CA VAL A 260 16.03 9.59 -7.57
C VAL A 260 15.75 9.85 -6.09
N LEU A 261 15.83 8.80 -5.28
CA LEU A 261 15.76 8.84 -3.83
C LEU A 261 17.16 9.11 -3.28
N ILE A 262 17.38 10.35 -2.84
CA ILE A 262 18.65 10.80 -2.26
C ILE A 262 18.68 10.44 -0.77
N THR A 263 19.37 9.36 -0.43
CA THR A 263 19.50 8.84 0.93
C THR A 263 20.80 9.38 1.54
N SER A 264 20.79 10.61 2.05
CA SER A 264 21.98 11.24 2.63
C SER A 264 21.62 12.31 3.65
N ALA A 265 22.45 12.46 4.68
CA ALA A 265 22.36 13.58 5.62
C ALA A 265 22.54 14.96 4.94
N ILE A 266 23.23 14.99 3.80
CA ILE A 266 23.41 16.20 2.96
C ILE A 266 22.51 16.19 1.73
N GLY A 267 21.51 15.30 1.65
CA GLY A 267 20.73 15.08 0.43
C GLY A 267 20.00 16.32 -0.08
N ARG A 268 19.66 17.27 0.80
CA ARG A 268 19.08 18.57 0.40
C ARG A 268 20.06 19.43 -0.40
N GLN A 269 21.35 19.39 -0.07
CA GLN A 269 22.40 20.13 -0.80
C GLN A 269 22.65 19.49 -2.17
N GLU A 270 22.66 18.15 -2.23
CA GLU A 270 22.73 17.41 -3.51
C GLU A 270 21.53 17.72 -4.41
N LEU A 271 20.35 17.82 -3.82
CA LEU A 271 19.13 18.21 -4.54
C LEU A 271 19.23 19.65 -5.08
N GLU A 272 19.74 20.60 -4.30
CA GLU A 272 19.96 21.98 -4.77
C GLU A 272 20.93 22.01 -5.95
N LEU A 273 22.03 21.25 -5.89
CA LEU A 273 23.00 21.12 -6.98
C LEU A 273 22.35 20.51 -8.24
N ALA A 274 21.52 19.48 -8.09
CA ALA A 274 20.79 18.88 -9.20
C ALA A 274 19.86 19.89 -9.89
N HIS A 275 19.13 20.71 -9.11
CA HIS A 275 18.26 21.75 -9.66
C HIS A 275 19.04 22.84 -10.41
N ILE A 276 20.21 23.25 -9.88
CA ILE A 276 21.07 24.25 -10.54
C ILE A 276 21.55 23.75 -11.90
N ASN A 277 21.83 22.45 -12.01
CA ASN A 277 22.29 21.83 -13.25
C ASN A 277 21.15 21.54 -14.25
N GLY A 278 19.89 21.79 -13.86
CA GLY A 278 18.70 21.57 -14.67
C GLY A 278 18.18 20.13 -14.55
N THR A 279 17.05 19.98 -13.84
CA THR A 279 16.35 18.70 -13.74
C THR A 279 15.59 18.41 -15.04
N PRO A 280 15.83 17.28 -15.72
CA PRO A 280 15.02 16.88 -16.87
C PRO A 280 13.55 16.68 -16.48
N ALA A 281 12.61 16.95 -17.39
CA ALA A 281 11.17 16.88 -17.11
C ALA A 281 10.70 15.47 -16.70
N HIS A 282 11.40 14.42 -17.15
CA HIS A 282 11.11 13.03 -16.81
C HIS A 282 11.83 12.54 -15.54
N VAL A 283 12.44 13.44 -14.77
CA VAL A 283 13.14 13.10 -13.51
C VAL A 283 12.48 13.80 -12.33
N ALA A 284 12.14 13.05 -11.30
CA ALA A 284 11.74 13.56 -9.99
C ALA A 284 12.75 13.15 -8.91
N TYR A 285 12.96 14.04 -7.95
CA TYR A 285 13.82 13.78 -6.79
C TYR A 285 13.00 13.77 -5.50
N ALA A 286 13.44 12.94 -4.56
CA ALA A 286 13.07 13.05 -3.16
C ALA A 286 14.30 12.84 -2.28
N VAL A 287 14.40 13.60 -1.19
CA VAL A 287 15.47 13.45 -0.21
C VAL A 287 14.91 12.66 0.95
N ILE A 288 15.55 11.54 1.31
CA ILE A 288 15.17 10.73 2.46
C ILE A 288 16.17 11.00 3.57
N ASP A 289 15.89 12.02 4.37
CA ASP A 289 16.72 12.47 5.49
C ASP A 289 16.07 12.18 6.85
N GLY A 290 16.69 12.66 7.93
CA GLY A 290 16.19 12.46 9.29
C GLY A 290 14.84 13.12 9.58
N ASP A 291 14.42 14.12 8.80
CA ASP A 291 13.13 14.77 8.97
C ASP A 291 12.02 13.97 8.30
N VAL A 292 12.29 13.37 7.13
CA VAL A 292 11.38 12.38 6.51
C VAL A 292 11.15 11.19 7.44
N VAL A 293 12.22 10.68 8.05
CA VAL A 293 12.11 9.59 9.04
C VAL A 293 11.17 9.97 10.18
N LYS A 294 11.28 11.19 10.74
CA LYS A 294 10.39 11.67 11.80
C LYS A 294 8.94 11.85 11.32
N GLN A 295 8.74 12.30 10.08
CA GLN A 295 7.39 12.43 9.51
C GLN A 295 6.72 11.06 9.40
N LEU A 296 7.43 10.06 8.86
CA LEU A 296 6.92 8.69 8.76
C LEU A 296 6.67 8.08 10.15
N ASP A 297 7.55 8.32 11.13
CA ASP A 297 7.37 7.86 12.52
C ASP A 297 6.11 8.47 13.18
N THR A 298 5.64 9.63 12.70
CA THR A 298 4.40 10.28 13.18
C THR A 298 3.17 9.99 12.30
N GLY A 299 3.32 9.17 11.25
CA GLY A 299 2.26 8.82 10.31
C GLY A 299 1.95 9.90 9.28
N ALA A 300 2.81 10.91 9.13
CA ALA A 300 2.68 11.95 8.11
C ALA A 300 3.40 11.53 6.81
N ASN A 301 2.72 11.68 5.67
CA ASN A 301 3.22 11.26 4.35
C ASN A 301 3.41 12.42 3.36
N THR A 302 3.53 13.66 3.86
CA THR A 302 3.52 14.87 3.00
C THR A 302 4.56 14.84 1.89
N GLU A 303 5.82 14.52 2.19
CA GLU A 303 6.89 14.50 1.18
C GLU A 303 6.71 13.37 0.15
N LEU A 304 6.21 12.21 0.57
CA LEU A 304 5.86 11.12 -0.33
C LEU A 304 4.67 11.49 -1.24
N SER A 305 3.69 12.19 -0.67
CA SER A 305 2.50 12.66 -1.35
C SER A 305 2.86 13.65 -2.47
N GLU A 306 3.79 14.57 -2.21
CA GLU A 306 4.33 15.51 -3.22
C GLU A 306 5.15 14.81 -4.29
N LEU A 307 6.01 13.85 -3.90
CA LEU A 307 6.76 13.04 -4.86
C LEU A 307 5.81 12.29 -5.80
N THR A 308 4.73 11.74 -5.26
CA THR A 308 3.74 11.02 -6.05
C THR A 308 3.06 11.91 -7.09
N ASP A 309 2.73 13.15 -6.73
CA ASP A 309 2.11 14.08 -7.68
C ASP A 309 3.05 14.34 -8.86
N ARG A 310 4.35 14.47 -8.61
CA ARG A 310 5.38 14.63 -9.65
C ARG A 310 5.51 13.36 -10.50
N VAL A 311 5.60 12.19 -9.89
CA VAL A 311 5.68 10.90 -10.61
C VAL A 311 4.47 10.68 -11.49
N THR A 312 3.29 11.00 -10.98
CA THR A 312 2.04 10.90 -11.72
C THR A 312 2.03 11.84 -12.93
N ALA A 313 2.49 13.08 -12.77
CA ALA A 313 2.62 14.02 -13.89
C ALA A 313 3.61 13.51 -14.96
N MET A 314 4.78 13.01 -14.55
CA MET A 314 5.78 12.45 -15.48
C MET A 314 5.24 11.24 -16.27
N LEU A 315 4.48 10.37 -15.60
CA LEU A 315 3.88 9.20 -16.25
C LEU A 315 2.77 9.59 -17.24
N LYS A 316 2.04 10.68 -16.98
CA LYS A 316 1.03 11.21 -17.91
C LYS A 316 1.63 11.83 -19.16
N GLU A 317 2.73 12.57 -19.04
CA GLU A 317 3.36 13.20 -20.21
C GLU A 317 3.95 12.19 -21.19
N ARG A 318 4.22 10.96 -20.72
CA ARG A 318 4.76 9.86 -21.53
C ARG A 318 3.70 9.06 -22.29
N ASN A 319 2.49 8.92 -21.74
CA ASN A 319 1.40 8.08 -22.27
C ASN A 319 0.38 8.91 -23.06
#